data_AF-A0A737JEJ9-F1
#
_entry.id   AF-A0A737JEJ9-F1
#
_cell.length_a   1.000
_cell.length_b   1.000
_cell.length_c   1.000
_cell.angle_alpha   90.00
_cell.angle_beta   90.00
_cell.angle_gamma   90.00
#
_symmetry.space_group_name_H-M   'P 1'
#
loop_
_entity.id
_entity.type
_entity.pdbx_description
1 polymer ?
#
loop_
_entity_poly.entity_id
_entity_poly.type
_entity_poly.pdbx_seq_one_letter_code
_entity_poly.pdbx_strand_id
1 'polypeptide(L)'
;SFYIPLMTRLRPMGITVDVETANRHGLRWLHDVANQRKHETIQARPCDRWLEEQQSMLALPPEKKEYDVHLDENLVNFDKHPLHHPLSIYDSFCRGVA
;
A
#
# COMPACT_ATOMS: atom_id res chain seq x y z
N SER A 1 -11.24 -12.08 -7.51
CA SER A 1 -10.91 -12.18 -6.07
C SER A 1 -10.00 -13.40 -5.87
N PHE A 2 -8.88 -13.26 -5.14
CA PHE A 2 -7.92 -14.34 -4.86
C PHE A 2 -8.25 -15.10 -3.57
N TYR A 3 -8.47 -14.35 -2.49
CA TYR A 3 -8.58 -14.90 -1.15
C TYR A 3 -9.80 -15.81 -0.97
N ILE A 4 -11.00 -15.35 -1.39
CA ILE A 4 -12.24 -16.11 -1.16
C ILE A 4 -12.21 -17.49 -1.83
N PRO A 5 -11.81 -17.65 -3.11
CA PRO A 5 -11.66 -18.97 -3.71
C PRO A 5 -10.61 -19.87 -3.04
N LEU A 6 -9.50 -19.29 -2.57
CA LEU A 6 -8.46 -20.07 -1.87
C LEU A 6 -8.94 -20.53 -0.49
N MET A 7 -9.49 -19.60 0.28
CA MET A 7 -10.02 -19.80 1.63
C MET A 7 -11.11 -20.87 1.61
N THR A 8 -12.10 -20.76 0.72
CA THR A 8 -13.19 -21.74 0.60
C THR A 8 -12.71 -23.14 0.19
N ARG A 9 -11.65 -23.26 -0.61
CA ARG A 9 -11.04 -24.55 -0.98
C ARG A 9 -10.34 -25.23 0.21
N LEU A 10 -9.69 -24.45 1.07
CA LEU A 10 -8.90 -24.96 2.19
C LEU A 10 -9.73 -25.24 3.46
N ARG A 11 -10.85 -24.51 3.65
CA ARG A 11 -11.73 -24.67 4.81
C ARG A 11 -12.15 -26.13 5.11
N PRO A 12 -12.56 -26.96 4.12
CA PRO A 12 -12.95 -28.35 4.40
C PRO A 12 -11.80 -29.23 4.90
N MET A 13 -10.55 -28.83 4.65
CA MET A 13 -9.35 -29.52 5.12
C MET A 13 -8.93 -29.04 6.53
N GLY A 14 -9.68 -28.12 7.14
CA GLY A 14 -9.32 -27.50 8.41
C GLY A 14 -8.14 -26.53 8.31
N ILE A 15 -7.71 -26.16 7.09
CA ILE A 15 -6.55 -25.29 6.85
C ILE A 15 -7.01 -23.84 6.69
N THR A 16 -6.40 -22.94 7.45
CA THR A 16 -6.60 -21.49 7.33
C THR A 16 -5.61 -20.88 6.35
N VAL A 17 -5.97 -19.76 5.71
CA VAL A 17 -5.07 -19.04 4.81
C VAL A 17 -4.18 -18.12 5.64
N ASP A 18 -3.01 -18.61 6.03
CA ASP A 18 -1.95 -17.82 6.64
C ASP A 18 -1.07 -17.13 5.59
N VAL A 19 -0.07 -16.36 6.05
CA VAL A 19 0.84 -15.59 5.19
C VAL A 19 1.60 -16.50 4.24
N GLU A 20 2.14 -17.62 4.73
CA GLU A 20 2.91 -18.56 3.92
C GLU A 20 2.05 -19.19 2.83
N THR A 21 0.87 -19.67 3.19
CA THR A 21 -0.10 -20.26 2.26
C THR A 21 -0.54 -19.26 1.21
N ALA A 22 -0.84 -18.02 1.62
CA ALA A 22 -1.20 -16.95 0.68
C ALA A 22 -0.05 -16.67 -0.31
N ASN A 23 1.19 -16.57 0.17
CA ASN A 23 2.35 -16.32 -0.68
C ASN A 23 2.60 -17.45 -1.68
N ARG A 24 2.46 -18.72 -1.25
CA ARG A 24 2.60 -19.90 -2.11
C ARG A 24 1.60 -19.90 -3.27
N HIS A 25 0.36 -19.46 -3.03
CA HIS A 25 -0.69 -19.49 -4.05
C HIS A 25 -0.85 -18.17 -4.82
N GLY A 26 -0.43 -17.05 -4.24
CA GLY A 26 -0.63 -15.71 -4.76
C GLY A 26 0.09 -15.48 -6.07
N LEU A 27 1.37 -15.82 -6.16
CA LEU A 27 2.17 -15.64 -7.37
C LEU A 27 1.57 -16.39 -8.57
N ARG A 28 1.17 -17.65 -8.36
CA ARG A 28 0.52 -18.45 -9.41
C ARG A 28 -0.82 -17.82 -9.82
N TRP A 29 -1.63 -17.38 -8.87
CA TRP A 29 -2.90 -16.72 -9.19
C TRP A 29 -2.71 -15.40 -9.95
N LEU A 30 -1.70 -14.60 -9.60
CA LEU A 30 -1.35 -13.40 -10.34
C LEU A 30 -0.97 -13.74 -11.78
N HIS A 31 -0.10 -14.73 -11.96
CA HIS A 31 0.38 -15.16 -13.26
C HIS A 31 -0.72 -15.75 -14.15
N ASP A 32 -1.57 -16.62 -13.61
CA ASP A 32 -2.52 -17.40 -14.41
C ASP A 32 -3.89 -16.73 -14.55
N VAL A 33 -4.27 -15.87 -13.60
CA VAL A 33 -5.63 -15.32 -13.52
C VAL A 33 -5.62 -13.80 -13.55
N ALA A 34 -4.93 -13.15 -12.61
CA ALA A 34 -5.05 -11.71 -12.43
C ALA A 34 -4.48 -10.92 -13.61
N ASN A 35 -3.29 -11.32 -14.09
CA ASN A 35 -2.60 -10.65 -15.18
C ASN A 35 -3.14 -11.07 -16.55
N GLN A 36 -3.79 -12.25 -16.63
CA GLN A 36 -4.29 -12.82 -17.87
C GLN A 36 -5.74 -12.41 -18.20
N ARG A 37 -6.53 -12.00 -17.21
CA ARG A 37 -7.94 -11.65 -17.41
C ARG A 37 -8.08 -10.30 -18.10
N LYS A 38 -9.14 -10.12 -18.91
CA LYS A 38 -9.55 -8.79 -19.36
C LYS A 38 -10.06 -8.01 -18.14
N HIS A 39 -9.35 -6.93 -17.81
CA HIS A 39 -9.74 -6.07 -16.69
C HIS A 39 -10.85 -5.11 -17.13
N GLU A 40 -11.84 -4.87 -16.27
CA GLU A 40 -13.01 -4.06 -16.61
C GLU A 40 -12.64 -2.59 -16.86
N THR A 41 -11.82 -1.97 -16.00
CA THR A 41 -11.44 -0.56 -16.19
C THR A 41 -10.48 -0.35 -17.37
N ILE A 42 -9.52 -1.24 -17.57
CA ILE A 42 -8.46 -1.10 -18.59
C ILE A 42 -8.95 -1.62 -19.96
N GLN A 43 -10.01 -2.44 -19.97
CA GLN A 43 -10.56 -3.12 -21.16
C GLN A 43 -9.53 -3.98 -21.91
N ALA A 44 -8.41 -4.31 -21.28
CA ALA A 44 -7.35 -5.16 -21.80
C ALA A 44 -6.81 -6.08 -20.69
N ARG A 45 -5.95 -7.02 -21.07
CA ARG A 45 -5.24 -7.87 -20.11
C ARG A 45 -4.11 -7.04 -19.49
N PRO A 46 -3.97 -7.03 -18.15
CA PRO A 46 -2.90 -6.29 -17.49
C PRO A 46 -1.50 -6.65 -18.00
N CYS A 47 -1.23 -7.91 -18.32
CA CYS A 47 0.09 -8.32 -18.85
C CYS A 47 0.43 -7.68 -20.20
N ASP A 48 -0.57 -7.54 -21.08
CA ASP A 48 -0.38 -6.97 -22.41
C ASP A 48 -0.19 -5.46 -22.29
N ARG A 49 -1.03 -4.81 -21.48
CA ARG A 49 -0.97 -3.37 -21.25
C ARG A 49 0.32 -2.94 -20.55
N TRP A 50 0.81 -3.75 -19.61
CA TRP A 50 2.08 -3.53 -18.93
C TRP A 50 3.26 -3.40 -19.89
N LEU A 51 3.32 -4.23 -20.94
CA LEU A 51 4.42 -4.19 -21.92
C LEU A 51 4.50 -2.84 -22.66
N GLU A 52 3.36 -2.21 -22.90
CA GLU A 52 3.27 -0.89 -23.52
C GLU A 52 3.63 0.22 -22.53
N GLU A 53 3.05 0.18 -21.33
CA GLU A 53 3.23 1.22 -20.31
C GLU A 53 4.66 1.25 -19.76
N GLN A 54 5.30 0.09 -19.62
CA GLN A 54 6.67 -0.04 -19.13
C GLN A 54 7.67 0.76 -19.98
N GLN A 55 7.43 0.92 -21.28
CA GLN A 55 8.32 1.68 -22.19
C GLN A 55 8.37 3.17 -21.85
N SER A 56 7.33 3.68 -21.18
CA SER A 56 7.22 5.08 -20.76
C SER A 56 7.68 5.32 -19.31
N MET A 57 7.99 4.25 -18.57
CA MET A 57 8.41 4.35 -17.17
C MET A 57 9.86 4.83 -17.05
N LEU A 58 10.09 5.68 -16.05
CA LEU A 58 11.44 6.06 -15.66
C LEU A 58 12.15 4.88 -14.98
N ALA A 59 13.48 4.91 -15.03
CA ALA A 59 14.29 3.96 -14.27
C ALA A 59 13.91 4.01 -12.78
N LEU A 60 14.04 2.87 -12.11
CA LEU A 60 13.92 2.83 -10.66
C LEU A 60 14.89 3.84 -10.04
N PRO A 61 14.51 4.53 -8.95
CA PRO A 61 15.46 5.32 -8.19
C PRO A 61 16.70 4.47 -7.87
N PRO A 62 17.90 5.07 -7.81
CA PRO A 62 19.07 4.35 -7.34
C PRO A 62 18.75 3.72 -5.99
N GLU A 63 19.30 2.53 -5.73
CA GLU A 63 19.16 1.90 -4.42
C GLU A 63 19.46 2.93 -3.34
N LYS A 64 18.59 3.02 -2.34
CA LYS A 64 18.88 3.84 -1.17
C LYS A 64 20.21 3.32 -0.65
N LYS A 65 21.26 4.15 -0.75
CA LYS A 65 22.44 3.95 0.07
C LYS A 65 21.89 3.82 1.49
N GLU A 66 22.38 2.84 2.24
CA GLU A 66 22.22 2.85 3.68
C GLU A 66 22.85 4.16 4.13
N TYR A 67 22.02 5.21 4.25
CA TYR A 67 22.40 6.40 4.95
C TYR A 67 22.51 5.92 6.38
N ASP A 68 23.71 6.03 6.94
CA ASP A 68 23.85 5.91 8.37
C ASP A 68 22.94 6.99 8.95
N VAL A 69 21.77 6.58 9.45
CA VAL A 69 20.82 7.50 10.06
C VAL A 69 21.44 7.82 11.41
N HIS A 70 22.42 8.72 11.40
CA HIS A 70 22.80 9.45 12.58
C HIS A 70 21.55 10.25 12.97
N LEU A 71 20.79 9.68 13.90
CA LEU A 71 19.85 10.44 14.70
C LEU A 71 20.67 11.53 15.36
N ASP A 72 20.69 12.71 14.76
CA ASP A 72 21.28 13.88 15.39
C ASP A 72 20.63 14.02 16.77
N GLU A 73 21.42 14.20 17.82
CA GLU A 73 20.91 14.35 19.19
C GLU A 73 19.93 15.54 19.28
N ASN A 74 19.99 16.48 18.33
CA ASN A 74 18.99 17.55 18.21
C ASN A 74 17.58 17.07 17.82
N LEU A 75 17.42 15.90 17.19
CA LEU A 75 16.11 15.33 16.83
C LEU A 75 15.35 14.78 18.04
N VAL A 76 16.01 14.59 19.19
CA VAL A 76 15.33 14.20 20.44
C VAL A 76 14.90 15.41 21.28
N ASN A 77 15.33 16.61 20.90
CA ASN A 77 14.96 17.84 21.59
C ASN A 77 13.84 18.57 20.83
N PHE A 78 12.70 17.89 20.66
CA PHE A 78 11.49 18.56 20.19
C PHE A 78 11.08 19.60 21.23
N ASP A 79 10.82 20.82 20.75
CA ASP A 79 10.22 21.83 21.59
C ASP A 79 8.88 21.30 22.13
N LYS A 80 8.76 21.20 23.45
CA LYS A 80 7.56 20.64 24.11
C LYS A 80 6.35 21.56 23.99
N HIS A 81 6.55 22.77 23.47
CA HIS A 81 5.47 23.69 23.19
C HIS A 81 4.58 23.10 22.09
N PRO A 82 3.26 23.00 22.33
CA PRO A 82 2.32 22.60 21.30
C PRO A 82 2.50 23.50 20.06
N LEU A 83 2.66 22.89 18.89
CA LEU A 83 2.66 23.60 17.61
C LEU A 83 1.27 24.18 17.26
N HIS A 84 0.26 23.87 18.08
CA HIS A 84 -1.11 24.32 17.93
C HIS A 84 -1.39 25.51 18.84
N HIS A 85 -2.26 26.40 18.39
CA HIS A 85 -2.78 27.48 19.22
C HIS A 85 -3.62 26.92 20.39
N PRO A 86 -3.71 27.63 21.53
CA PRO A 86 -4.64 27.30 22.60
C PRO A 86 -6.07 27.12 22.07
N LEU A 87 -6.83 26.18 22.65
CA LEU A 87 -8.18 25.86 22.18
C LEU A 87 -9.11 27.08 22.14
N SER A 88 -8.89 28.07 23.01
CA SER A 88 -9.60 29.35 23.05
C SER A 88 -9.50 30.17 21.76
N ILE A 89 -8.47 29.96 20.94
CA ILE A 89 -8.34 30.61 19.63
C ILE A 89 -9.39 30.06 18.66
N TYR A 90 -9.67 28.76 18.70
CA TYR A 90 -10.68 28.16 17.84
C TYR A 90 -12.10 28.58 18.24
N ASP A 91 -12.35 28.84 19.53
CA ASP A 91 -13.62 29.41 19.99
C ASP A 91 -13.93 30.76 19.33
N SER A 92 -12.91 31.55 19.01
CA SER A 92 -13.09 32.83 18.30
C SER A 92 -13.54 32.66 16.84
N PHE A 93 -13.11 31.58 16.18
CA PHE A 93 -13.51 31.24 14.81
C PHE A 93 -14.86 30.50 14.77
N CYS A 94 -15.21 29.78 15.83
CA CYS A 94 -16.47 29.05 15.96
C CYS A 94 -17.63 29.94 16.45
N ARG A 95 -17.39 31.15 16.99
CA ARG A 95 -18.43 32.15 17.32
C ARG A 95 -18.97 32.88 16.08
N GLY A 96 -19.31 32.12 15.05
CA GLY A 96 -19.72 32.68 13.77
C GLY A 96 -20.44 31.70 12.85
N VAL A 97 -21.33 30.86 13.40
CA VAL A 97 -22.43 30.29 12.61
C VAL A 97 -23.68 30.27 13.50
N ALA A 98 -24.43 31.36 13.44
CA ALA A 98 -25.84 31.41 13.82
C ALA A 98 -26.65 31.64 12.54
#